data_AF-A0A0S4LLE1-F1
#
_entry.id   AF-A0A0S4LLE1-F1
#
_cell.length_a   1.000
_cell.length_b   1.000
_cell.length_c   1.000
_cell.angle_alpha   90.00
_cell.angle_beta   90.00
_cell.angle_gamma   90.00
#
_symmetry.space_group_name_H-M   'P 1'
#
loop_
_entity.id
_entity.type
_entity.pdbx_description
1 polymer ?
#
loop_
_entity_poly.entity_id
_entity_poly.type
_entity_poly.pdbx_seq_one_letter_code
_entity_poly.pdbx_strand_id
1 'polypeptide(L)'
;MADVKEQITNALEQFNQQRDELQVQLHLAKAEAKDEWARLETQWEEIKPKLEAAKEEAGKTAESVGAALSLAIDELKKGYERLRGRL
;
A
#
# COMPACT_ATOMS: atom_id res chain seq x y z
N MET A 1 22.67 -0.58 6.41
CA MET A 1 21.72 -1.48 5.72
C MET A 1 20.54 -1.89 6.62
N ALA A 2 20.70 -2.07 7.93
CA ALA A 2 19.58 -2.29 8.86
C ALA A 2 18.53 -1.15 8.83
N ASP A 3 19.02 0.10 8.76
CA ASP A 3 18.19 1.31 8.77
C ASP A 3 17.13 1.35 7.65
N VAL A 4 17.49 1.02 6.41
CA VAL A 4 16.56 1.07 5.26
C VAL A 4 15.47 0.00 5.37
N LYS A 5 15.82 -1.22 5.80
CA LYS A 5 14.86 -2.31 6.00
C LYS A 5 13.88 -1.97 7.13
N GLU A 6 14.38 -1.36 8.20
CA GLU A 6 13.57 -0.93 9.34
C GLU A 6 12.63 0.22 8.95
N GLN A 7 13.11 1.22 8.20
CA GLN A 7 12.28 2.29 7.65
C GLN A 7 11.16 1.78 6.74
N ILE A 8 11.46 0.83 5.84
CA ILE A 8 10.45 0.20 4.97
C ILE A 8 9.42 -0.58 5.81
N THR A 9 9.88 -1.29 6.84
CA THR A 9 8.99 -2.05 7.74
C THR A 9 8.05 -1.12 8.50
N ASN A 10 8.58 -0.05 9.10
CA ASN A 10 7.78 0.92 9.84
C ASN A 10 6.77 1.64 8.92
N ALA A 11 7.18 2.00 7.70
CA ALA A 11 6.28 2.60 6.72
C ALA A 11 5.15 1.64 6.32
N LEU A 12 5.45 0.35 6.16
CA LEU A 12 4.47 -0.70 5.89
C LEU A 12 3.48 -0.90 7.03
N GLU A 13 3.97 -0.94 8.27
CA GLU A 13 3.11 -1.05 9.46
C GLU A 13 2.18 0.14 9.60
N GLN A 14 2.69 1.36 9.43
CA GLN A 14 1.87 2.58 9.43
C GLN A 14 0.80 2.55 8.33
N PHE A 15 1.16 2.08 7.13
CA PHE A 15 0.21 1.94 6.04
C PHE A 15 -0.89 0.93 6.36
N ASN A 16 -0.53 -0.24 6.91
CA ASN A 16 -1.51 -1.24 7.35
C ASN A 16 -2.43 -0.69 8.44
N GLN A 17 -1.91 0.07 9.41
CA GLN A 17 -2.73 0.68 10.44
C GLN A 17 -3.75 1.67 9.85
N GLN A 18 -3.33 2.52 8.90
CA GLN A 18 -4.24 3.43 8.21
C GLN A 18 -5.32 2.70 7.42
N ARG A 19 -4.97 1.57 6.82
CA ARG A 19 -5.89 0.68 6.11
C ARG A 19 -6.93 0.10 7.08
N ASP A 20 -6.49 -0.42 8.22
CA ASP A 20 -7.40 -0.99 9.22
C ASP A 20 -8.38 0.07 9.75
N GLU A 21 -7.91 1.30 9.98
CA GLU A 21 -8.78 2.44 10.35
C GLU A 21 -9.79 2.78 9.24
N LEU A 22 -9.36 2.81 7.98
CA LEU A 22 -10.25 3.04 6.84
C LEU A 22 -11.30 1.95 6.69
N GLN A 23 -10.93 0.69 6.93
CA GLN A 23 -11.86 -0.43 6.89
C GLN A 23 -13.00 -0.26 7.91
N VAL A 24 -12.69 0.23 9.12
CA VAL A 24 -13.71 0.52 10.13
C VAL A 24 -14.65 1.63 9.66
N GLN A 25 -14.12 2.71 9.08
CA GLN A 25 -14.93 3.80 8.54
C GLN A 25 -15.80 3.35 7.36
N LEU A 26 -15.27 2.46 6.52
CA LEU A 26 -15.96 1.90 5.36
C LEU A 26 -17.21 1.11 5.72
N HIS A 27 -17.28 0.50 6.91
CA HIS A 27 -18.51 -0.19 7.32
C HIS A 27 -19.74 0.72 7.25
N LEU A 28 -19.57 2.00 7.57
CA LEU A 28 -20.61 3.03 7.55
C LEU A 28 -20.71 3.78 6.22
N ALA A 29 -19.80 3.52 5.29
CA ALA A 29 -19.70 4.23 4.03
C ALA A 29 -20.71 3.75 2.96
N LYS A 30 -20.89 4.59 1.94
CA LYS A 30 -21.71 4.30 0.76
C LYS A 30 -21.10 3.13 -0.05
N ALA A 31 -21.96 2.46 -0.83
CA ALA A 31 -21.55 1.35 -1.70
C ALA A 31 -20.39 1.74 -2.64
N GLU A 32 -20.42 2.95 -3.21
CA GLU A 32 -19.35 3.47 -4.08
C GLU A 32 -17.97 3.49 -3.40
N ALA A 33 -17.91 3.87 -2.11
CA ALA A 33 -16.66 3.88 -1.35
C ALA A 33 -16.18 2.46 -1.04
N LYS A 34 -17.11 1.52 -0.81
CA LYS A 34 -16.81 0.10 -0.62
C LYS A 34 -16.29 -0.55 -1.92
N ASP A 35 -16.84 -0.18 -3.07
CA ASP A 35 -16.38 -0.64 -4.38
C ASP A 35 -14.98 -0.10 -4.71
N GLU A 36 -14.74 1.19 -4.41
CA GLU A 36 -13.42 1.82 -4.58
C GLU A 36 -12.38 1.17 -3.64
N TRP A 37 -12.74 0.92 -2.39
CA TRP A 37 -11.92 0.16 -1.44
C TRP A 37 -11.56 -1.23 -1.96
N ALA A 38 -12.54 -2.01 -2.43
CA ALA A 38 -12.30 -3.36 -2.91
C ALA A 38 -11.30 -3.40 -4.08
N ARG A 39 -11.34 -2.39 -4.96
CA ARG A 39 -10.35 -2.23 -6.03
C ARG A 39 -8.95 -1.93 -5.50
N LEU A 40 -8.84 -1.04 -4.51
CA LEU A 40 -7.56 -0.71 -3.87
C LEU A 40 -6.97 -1.91 -3.12
N GLU A 41 -7.79 -2.66 -2.37
CA GLU A 41 -7.33 -3.87 -1.69
C GLU A 41 -6.83 -4.94 -2.68
N THR A 42 -7.50 -5.08 -3.82
CA THR A 42 -7.05 -6.03 -4.86
C THR A 42 -5.65 -5.65 -5.36
N GLN A 43 -5.42 -4.37 -5.64
CA GLN A 43 -4.10 -3.88 -6.05
C GLN A 43 -3.06 -4.05 -4.93
N TRP A 44 -3.45 -3.81 -3.67
CA TRP A 44 -2.57 -3.98 -2.53
C TRP A 44 -2.09 -5.43 -2.36
N GLU A 45 -3.00 -6.40 -2.46
CA GLU A 45 -2.67 -7.83 -2.37
C GLU A 45 -1.73 -8.29 -3.51
N GLU A 46 -1.79 -7.66 -4.68
CA GLU A 46 -0.86 -7.92 -5.79
C GLU A 46 0.53 -7.29 -5.59
N ILE A 47 0.60 -6.14 -4.90
CA ILE A 47 1.82 -5.36 -4.69
C ILE A 47 2.59 -5.84 -3.46
N LYS A 48 1.88 -6.17 -2.37
CA LYS A 48 2.44 -6.61 -1.08
C LYS A 48 3.50 -7.72 -1.21
N PRO A 49 3.27 -8.85 -1.91
CA PRO A 49 4.28 -9.89 -2.01
C PRO A 49 5.52 -9.43 -2.80
N LYS A 50 5.33 -8.56 -3.80
CA LYS A 50 6.45 -7.98 -4.57
C LYS A 50 7.27 -7.02 -3.71
N LEU A 51 6.61 -6.28 -2.84
CA LEU A 51 7.25 -5.38 -1.88
C LEU A 51 8.03 -6.14 -0.81
N GLU A 52 7.48 -7.21 -0.24
CA GLU A 52 8.18 -8.07 0.71
C GLU A 52 9.38 -8.77 0.05
N ALA A 53 9.22 -9.29 -1.17
CA ALA A 53 10.34 -9.83 -1.94
C ALA A 53 11.42 -8.78 -2.20
N ALA A 54 11.04 -7.57 -2.62
CA ALA A 54 11.97 -6.46 -2.83
C ALA A 54 12.68 -6.04 -1.54
N LYS A 55 12.01 -6.11 -0.39
CA LYS A 55 12.58 -5.82 0.94
C LYS A 55 13.58 -6.90 1.38
N GLU A 56 13.32 -8.17 1.07
CA GLU A 56 14.29 -9.25 1.31
C GLU A 56 15.47 -9.20 0.33
N GLU A 57 15.23 -8.79 -0.91
CA GLU A 57 16.18 -8.82 -2.02
C GLU A 57 16.86 -7.47 -2.29
N ALA A 58 16.68 -6.48 -1.40
CA ALA A 58 17.09 -5.07 -1.49
C ALA A 58 18.59 -4.80 -1.79
N GLY A 59 19.40 -5.83 -1.99
CA GLY A 59 20.78 -5.74 -2.45
C GLY A 59 21.04 -6.04 -3.93
N LYS A 60 20.06 -6.49 -4.76
CA LYS A 60 20.39 -7.06 -6.09
C LYS A 60 19.60 -6.57 -7.31
N THR A 61 18.41 -5.99 -7.19
CA THR A 61 17.52 -5.78 -8.36
C THR A 61 17.08 -4.32 -8.47
N ALA A 62 18.01 -3.41 -8.79
CA ALA A 62 17.94 -2.04 -8.26
C ALA A 62 17.34 -0.91 -9.14
N GLU A 63 16.90 -1.08 -10.39
CA GLU A 63 16.37 0.10 -11.12
C GLU A 63 15.00 -0.12 -11.79
N SER A 64 14.85 -1.08 -12.70
CA SER A 64 13.60 -1.17 -13.48
C SER A 64 12.43 -1.77 -12.71
N VAL A 65 12.68 -2.77 -11.85
CA VAL A 65 11.65 -3.40 -11.00
C VAL A 65 11.22 -2.46 -9.88
N GLY A 66 12.18 -1.71 -9.31
CA GLY A 66 11.91 -0.69 -8.30
C GLY A 66 11.01 0.43 -8.81
N ALA A 67 11.23 0.94 -10.02
CA ALA A 67 10.43 2.03 -10.59
C ALA A 67 8.95 1.65 -10.80
N ALA A 68 8.68 0.48 -11.39
CA ALA A 68 7.31 0.02 -11.60
C ALA A 68 6.59 -0.25 -10.26
N LEU A 69 7.30 -0.83 -9.30
CA LEU A 69 6.77 -1.09 -7.96
C LEU A 69 6.50 0.22 -7.20
N SER A 70 7.40 1.19 -7.25
CA SER A 70 7.23 2.53 -6.65
C SER A 70 6.02 3.26 -7.25
N LEU A 71 5.85 3.22 -8.58
CA LEU A 71 4.68 3.82 -9.23
C LEU A 71 3.37 3.17 -8.76
N ALA A 72 3.35 1.83 -8.66
CA ALA A 72 2.17 1.10 -8.19
C ALA A 72 1.82 1.45 -6.73
N ILE A 73 2.83 1.58 -5.86
CA ILE A 73 2.65 1.99 -4.47
C ILE A 73 2.15 3.43 -4.37
N ASP A 74 2.69 4.35 -5.17
CA ASP A 74 2.25 5.74 -5.20
C ASP A 74 0.80 5.89 -5.69
N GLU A 75 0.42 5.13 -6.71
CA GLU A 75 -0.96 5.11 -7.20
C GLU A 75 -1.92 4.57 -6.14
N LEU A 76 -1.52 3.47 -5.49
CA LEU A 76 -2.27 2.87 -4.39
C LEU A 76 -2.48 3.88 -3.25
N LYS A 77 -1.39 4.52 -2.79
CA LYS A 77 -1.42 5.51 -1.71
C LYS A 77 -2.35 6.69 -2.03
N LYS A 78 -2.29 7.22 -3.25
CA LYS A 78 -3.22 8.26 -3.74
C LYS A 78 -4.67 7.77 -3.77
N GLY A 79 -4.90 6.50 -4.08
CA GLY A 79 -6.20 5.86 -3.99
C GLY A 79 -6.77 5.87 -2.57
N TYR A 80 -6.00 5.41 -1.59
CA TYR A 80 -6.40 5.43 -0.18
C TYR A 80 -6.62 6.85 0.35
N GLU A 81 -5.76 7.82 -0.03
CA GLU A 81 -5.95 9.23 0.35
C GLU A 81 -7.24 9.83 -0.21
N ARG A 82 -7.56 9.55 -1.49
CA ARG A 82 -8.82 10.00 -2.10
C ARG A 82 -10.02 9.36 -1.44
N LEU A 83 -9.96 8.06 -1.17
CA LEU A 83 -11.03 7.36 -0.49
C LEU A 83 -11.25 7.92 0.92
N ARG A 84 -10.17 8.14 1.68
CA ARG A 84 -10.22 8.77 3.01
C ARG A 84 -10.87 10.16 2.97
N GLY A 85 -10.60 10.96 1.95
CA GLY A 85 -11.21 12.28 1.80
C GLY A 85 -12.70 12.26 1.44
N ARG A 86 -13.25 11.10 1.07
CA ARG A 86 -14.65 10.90 0.68
C ARG A 86 -15.49 10.16 1.73
N LEU A 87 -14.84 9.62 2.76
CA LEU A 87 -15.43 9.01 3.95
C LEU A 87 -15.74 10.06 5.00
#